data_AF-A0A0F9JZ78-F1
#
_entry.id   AF-A0A0F9JZ78-F1
#
_cell.length_a   1.000
_cell.length_b   1.000
_cell.length_c   1.000
_cell.angle_alpha   90.00
_cell.angle_beta   90.00
_cell.angle_gamma   90.00
#
_symmetry.space_group_name_H-M   'P 1'
#
loop_
_entity.id
_entity.type
_entity.pdbx_description
1 polymer ?
#
loop_
_entity_poly.entity_id
_entity_poly.type
_entity_poly.pdbx_seq_one_letter_code
_entity_poly.pdbx_strand_id
1 'polypeptide(L)' 'EYIIAGIPGVNTHRAKNLLKELKTLQNIFQADIPDLTKIESVGKQIASNIYKMGRYKYKNTY' A
#
# COMPACT_ATOMS: atom_id res chain seq x y z
N GLU A 1 -7.23 2.30 -9.20
CA GLU A 1 -7.53 1.36 -8.09
C GLU A 1 -6.91 -0.04 -8.27
N TYR A 2 -6.97 -0.63 -9.47
CA TYR A 2 -6.56 -2.03 -9.69
C TYR A 2 -5.11 -2.38 -9.37
N ILE A 3 -4.15 -1.47 -9.60
CA ILE A 3 -2.72 -1.70 -9.27
C ILE A 3 -2.54 -1.93 -7.77
N ILE A 4 -3.19 -1.11 -6.93
CA ILE A 4 -3.09 -1.20 -5.47
C ILE A 4 -3.88 -2.38 -4.94
N ALA A 5 -4.98 -2.76 -5.59
CA ALA A 5 -5.75 -3.95 -5.23
C ALA A 5 -4.99 -5.27 -5.51
N GLY A 6 -3.87 -5.22 -6.25
CA GLY A 6 -2.97 -6.37 -6.42
C GLY A 6 -2.09 -6.65 -5.19
N ILE A 7 -2.06 -5.75 -4.20
CA ILE A 7 -1.29 -5.93 -2.98
C ILE A 7 -2.02 -6.91 -2.05
N PRO A 8 -1.35 -7.93 -1.50
CA PRO A 8 -1.97 -8.90 -0.59
C PRO A 8 -2.71 -8.25 0.58
N GLY A 9 -4.01 -8.53 0.68
CA GLY A 9 -4.89 -7.98 1.73
C GLY A 9 -5.51 -6.62 1.39
N VAL A 10 -5.22 -6.04 0.22
CA VAL A 10 -5.83 -4.80 -0.25
C VAL A 10 -6.93 -5.11 -1.27
N ASN A 11 -8.19 -5.03 -0.85
CA ASN A 11 -9.32 -5.14 -1.76
C ASN A 11 -9.64 -3.79 -2.43
N THR A 12 -10.61 -3.78 -3.35
CA THR A 12 -11.03 -2.58 -4.08
C THR A 12 -11.52 -1.46 -3.15
N HIS A 13 -12.20 -1.79 -2.05
CA HIS A 13 -12.62 -0.81 -1.03
C HIS A 13 -11.41 -0.10 -0.39
N ARG A 14 -10.43 -0.87 0.10
CA ARG A 14 -9.20 -0.31 0.70
C ARG A 14 -8.38 0.47 -0.33
N ALA A 15 -8.31 -0.01 -1.57
CA ALA A 15 -7.61 0.68 -2.65
C ALA A 15 -8.23 2.05 -2.96
N LYS A 16 -9.56 2.17 -2.94
CA LYS A 16 -10.27 3.45 -3.10
C LYS A 16 -9.96 4.40 -1.95
N ASN A 17 -9.99 3.93 -0.69
CA ASN A 17 -9.63 4.74 0.46
C ASN A 17 -8.18 5.25 0.40
N LEU A 18 -7.23 4.37 0.06
CA LEU A 18 -5.83 4.73 -0.14
C LEU A 18 -5.65 5.83 -1.19
N LEU A 19 -6.30 5.69 -2.35
CA LEU A 19 -6.22 6.68 -3.43
C LEU A 19 -6.95 7.98 -3.08
N LYS A 20 -8.04 7.90 -2.34
CA LYS A 20 -8.78 9.08 -1.88
C LYS A 20 -7.93 9.94 -0.94
N GLU A 21 -7.24 9.33 0.01
CA GLU A 21 -6.42 10.04 1.00
C GLU A 21 -5.08 10.47 0.42
N LEU A 22 -4.35 9.56 -0.22
CA LEU A 22 -2.96 9.77 -0.66
C LEU A 22 -2.84 10.26 -2.10
N LYS A 23 -3.94 10.32 -2.86
CA LYS A 23 -4.07 10.90 -4.22
C LYS A 23 -3.35 10.16 -5.35
N THR A 24 -2.15 9.62 -5.12
CA THR A 24 -1.34 8.98 -6.16
C THR A 24 -0.73 7.67 -5.68
N LEU A 25 -0.36 6.79 -6.62
CA LEU A 25 0.37 5.55 -6.31
C LEU A 25 1.71 5.85 -5.64
N GLN A 26 2.42 6.88 -6.12
CA GLN A 26 3.70 7.30 -5.57
C GLN A 26 3.57 7.65 -4.09
N ASN A 27 2.57 8.45 -3.72
CA ASN A 27 2.33 8.83 -2.33
C ASN A 27 2.00 7.61 -1.46
N ILE A 28 1.25 6.63 -1.99
CA ILE A 28 0.96 5.37 -1.29
C ILE A 28 2.25 4.59 -0.99
N PHE A 29 3.16 4.48 -1.97
CA PHE A 29 4.41 3.74 -1.77
C PHE A 29 5.45 4.51 -0.96
N GLN A 30 5.39 5.84 -0.93
CA GLN A 30 6.27 6.67 -0.12
C GLN A 30 5.83 6.79 1.34
N ALA A 31 4.53 6.67 1.63
CA ALA A 31 3.99 6.75 2.98
C ALA A 31 4.62 5.72 3.94
N ASP A 32 4.78 6.13 5.19
CA ASP A 32 5.25 5.26 6.27
C ASP A 32 4.09 4.46 6.89
N ILE A 33 4.44 3.39 7.61
CA ILE A 33 3.46 2.51 8.25
C ILE A 33 2.44 3.29 9.12
N PRO A 34 2.84 4.26 9.97
CA PRO A 34 1.89 5.02 10.78
C PRO A 34 0.86 5.78 9.95
N ASP A 35 1.27 6.39 8.83
CA ASP A 35 0.37 7.17 7.97
C ASP A 35 -0.60 6.26 7.22
N LEU A 36 -0.12 5.11 6.73
CA LEU A 36 -0.98 4.10 6.13
C LEU A 36 -2.02 3.58 7.13
N THR A 37 -1.67 3.41 8.41
CA THR A 37 -2.60 2.91 9.43
C THR A 37 -3.68 3.91 9.85
N LYS A 38 -3.55 5.20 9.50
CA LYS A 38 -4.60 6.20 9.74
C LYS A 38 -5.76 6.07 8.74
N ILE A 39 -5.53 5.39 7.62
CA ILE A 39 -6.51 5.24 6.56
C ILE A 39 -7.54 4.21 7.00
N GLU A 40 -8.82 4.56 6.83
CA GLU A 40 -9.93 3.68 7.20
C GLU A 40 -9.77 2.31 6.54
N SER A 41 -9.94 1.26 7.35
CA SER A 41 -9.75 -0.12 6.91
C SER A 41 -8.32 -0.42 6.44
N VAL A 42 -7.29 0.23 6.97
CA VAL A 42 -5.88 -0.18 6.77
C VAL A 42 -5.23 -0.45 8.12
N GLY A 43 -5.10 -1.72 8.48
CA GLY A 43 -4.42 -2.14 9.71
C GLY A 43 -2.91 -2.32 9.51
N LYS A 44 -2.18 -2.54 10.63
CA LYS A 44 -0.71 -2.72 10.63
C LYS A 44 -0.21 -3.75 9.62
N GLN A 45 -0.90 -4.88 9.46
CA GLN A 45 -0.50 -5.94 8.54
C GLN A 45 -0.56 -5.48 7.07
N ILE A 46 -1.62 -4.77 6.69
CA ILE A 46 -1.79 -4.26 5.33
C ILE A 46 -0.83 -3.12 5.05
N ALA A 47 -0.67 -2.19 6.01
CA ALA A 47 0.34 -1.14 5.92
C ALA A 47 1.74 -1.73 5.71
N SER A 48 2.10 -2.80 6.45
CA SER A 48 3.36 -3.50 6.25
C SER A 48 3.49 -4.15 4.86
N ASN A 49 2.41 -4.72 4.31
CA ASN A 49 2.46 -5.33 2.98
C ASN A 49 2.71 -4.27 1.90
N ILE A 50 1.99 -3.15 1.96
CA ILE A 50 2.17 -2.00 1.06
C ILE A 50 3.60 -1.46 1.15
N TYR A 51 4.07 -1.21 2.38
CA TYR A 51 5.40 -0.67 2.64
C TYR A 51 6.52 -1.56 2.08
N LYS A 52 6.40 -2.89 2.29
CA LYS A 52 7.36 -3.87 1.77
C LYS A 52 7.32 -3.92 0.24
N MET A 53 6.15 -3.91 -0.38
CA MET A 53 6.03 -4.04 -1.83
C MET A 53 6.73 -2.92 -2.59
N GLY A 54 6.68 -1.68 -2.08
CA GLY A 54 7.38 -0.54 -2.69
C GLY A 54 8.88 -0.48 -2.40
N ARG A 55 9.41 -1.28 -1.46
CA ARG A 55 10.80 -1.19 -0.97
C ARG A 55 11.61 -2.47 -1.12
N TYR A 56 10.96 -3.60 -1.36
CA TYR A 56 11.64 -4.88 -1.49
C TYR A 56 12.47 -4.89 -2.78
N LYS A 57 13.80 -4.94 -2.62
CA LYS A 57 14.71 -5.04 -3.76
C LYS A 57 14.49 -6.37 -4.45
N TYR A 58 14.33 -6.33 -5.78
CA TYR A 58 14.29 -7.54 -6.58
C TYR A 58 15.61 -8.30 -6.39
N LYS A 59 15.51 -9.54 -5.92
CA LYS A 59 16.68 -10.42 -5.82
C LYS A 59 16.98 -10.96 -7.21
N ASN A 60 17.85 -10.25 -7.93
CA ASN A 60 18.40 -10.76 -9.17
C ASN A 60 19.44 -11.83 -8.82
N THR A 61 19.13 -13.11 -9.07
CA THR A 61 20.00 -14.25 -8.70
C THR A 61 20.58 -14.91 -9.96
N TYR A 62 20.91 -14.10 -10.96
CA TYR A 62 21.58 -14.51 -12.20
C TYR A 62 23.01 -13.98 -12.21
#